data_AF-A0A806KDY4-F1
#
_entry.id   AF-A0A806KDY4-F1
#
_cell.length_a   1.000
_cell.length_b   1.000
_cell.length_c   1.000
_cell.angle_alpha   90.00
_cell.angle_beta   90.00
_cell.angle_gamma   90.00
#
_symmetry.space_group_name_H-M   'P 1'
#
loop_
_entity.id
_entity.type
_entity.pdbx_description
1 polymer ?
#
loop_
_entity_poly.entity_id
_entity_poly.type
_entity_poly.pdbx_seq_one_letter_code
_entity_poly.pdbx_strand_id
1 'polypeptide(L)'
;MFTTGSFRRFAVLIFTVAVLLAGAGLATAQDGADVWKDGATGLTWAVKDNGMPITPNEGASYCDSLKTGGISNWRLPTIDEVEAIYDSKEKKQYKTRGTIELSEACVLTASTNRAGDTWTFCFNSGSRNLGGGGGCGTVALALCVSGESK
;
A
#
# COMPACT_ATOMS: atom_id res chain seq x y z
N MET A 1 -16.24 -71.21 47.91
CA MET A 1 -16.15 -72.22 46.83
C MET A 1 -15.87 -71.46 45.54
N PHE A 2 -14.85 -71.90 44.79
CA PHE A 2 -14.27 -71.36 43.54
C PHE A 2 -15.31 -70.77 42.56
N THR A 3 -15.04 -69.73 41.76
CA THR A 3 -14.13 -69.79 40.59
C THR A 3 -13.58 -68.42 40.13
N THR A 4 -12.41 -68.52 39.49
CA THR A 4 -11.52 -67.52 38.87
C THR A 4 -11.99 -66.95 37.52
N GLY A 5 -11.47 -65.77 37.16
CA GLY A 5 -11.39 -65.23 35.78
C GLY A 5 -10.98 -63.74 35.82
N SER A 6 -9.72 -63.30 35.69
CA SER A 6 -8.70 -63.46 34.64
C SER A 6 -8.90 -62.57 33.40
N PHE A 7 -8.07 -61.49 33.34
CA PHE A 7 -7.57 -60.73 32.18
C PHE A 7 -8.49 -59.77 31.40
N ARG A 8 -8.11 -58.49 31.36
CA ARG A 8 -7.41 -57.87 30.20
C ARG A 8 -7.06 -56.39 30.44
N ARG A 9 -5.75 -56.11 30.36
CA ARG A 9 -5.06 -54.92 29.81
C ARG A 9 -5.89 -53.63 29.67
N PHE A 10 -5.69 -52.66 30.55
CA PHE A 10 -5.91 -51.26 30.19
C PHE A 10 -4.57 -50.67 29.73
N ALA A 11 -4.44 -50.60 28.41
CA ALA A 11 -3.34 -49.93 27.75
C ALA A 11 -3.40 -48.41 28.02
N VAL A 12 -2.20 -47.87 28.14
CA VAL A 12 -1.82 -46.46 28.25
C VAL A 12 -2.62 -45.58 27.28
N LEU A 13 -3.45 -44.67 27.80
CA LEU A 13 -3.99 -43.56 27.04
C LEU A 13 -2.99 -42.40 27.14
N ILE A 14 -2.20 -42.27 26.08
CA ILE A 14 -1.24 -41.20 25.83
C ILE A 14 -2.03 -39.87 25.82
N PHE A 15 -1.79 -39.00 26.80
CA PHE A 15 -2.23 -37.61 26.77
C PHE A 15 -1.44 -36.89 25.68
N THR A 16 -1.97 -36.88 24.46
CA THR A 16 -1.47 -36.05 23.37
C THR A 16 -1.73 -34.59 23.72
N VAL A 17 -0.69 -33.88 24.17
CA VAL A 17 -0.73 -32.42 24.24
C VAL A 17 -0.69 -31.90 22.81
N ALA A 18 -1.82 -31.37 22.34
CA ALA A 18 -1.90 -30.67 21.08
C ALA A 18 -1.12 -29.33 21.18
N VAL A 19 0.05 -29.27 20.56
CA VAL A 19 0.77 -28.01 20.33
C VAL A 19 0.11 -27.35 19.12
N LEU A 20 -0.84 -26.45 19.37
CA LEU A 20 -1.34 -25.55 18.34
C LEU A 20 -0.48 -24.29 18.34
N LEU A 21 0.43 -24.27 17.37
CA LEU A 21 1.27 -23.14 16.99
C LEU A 21 0.41 -21.88 16.85
N ALA A 22 0.86 -20.78 17.47
CA ALA A 22 0.37 -19.45 17.17
C ALA A 22 0.58 -19.18 15.68
N GLY A 23 -0.49 -19.28 14.91
CA GLY A 23 -0.50 -18.82 13.53
C GLY A 23 -0.42 -17.30 13.53
N ALA A 24 0.80 -16.76 13.48
CA ALA A 24 1.00 -15.44 12.91
C ALA A 24 0.43 -15.51 11.50
N GLY A 25 -0.66 -14.78 11.27
CA GLY A 25 -1.34 -14.73 9.98
C GLY A 25 -0.30 -14.46 8.90
N LEU A 26 -0.18 -15.38 7.96
CA LEU A 26 0.61 -15.22 6.75
C LEU A 26 0.14 -13.92 6.09
N ALA A 27 1.01 -12.91 6.08
CA ALA A 27 0.90 -11.85 5.09
C ALA A 27 0.98 -12.55 3.74
N THR A 28 -0.15 -12.67 3.06
CA THR A 28 -0.19 -13.22 1.72
C THR A 28 0.64 -12.29 0.85
N ALA A 29 1.79 -12.77 0.39
CA ALA A 29 2.51 -12.13 -0.69
C ALA A 29 1.54 -12.04 -1.88
N GLN A 30 1.10 -10.84 -2.19
CA GLN A 30 0.17 -10.57 -3.28
C GLN A 30 0.95 -10.62 -4.60
N ASP A 31 1.23 -11.82 -5.11
CA ASP A 31 1.92 -11.94 -6.39
C ASP A 31 0.90 -11.86 -7.55
N GLY A 32 0.89 -10.70 -8.20
CA GLY A 32 0.12 -10.42 -9.42
C GLY A 32 0.10 -8.95 -9.83
N ALA A 33 1.26 -8.39 -10.19
CA ALA A 33 1.48 -7.03 -10.73
C ALA A 33 1.12 -5.85 -9.80
N ASP A 34 1.67 -5.82 -8.59
CA ASP A 34 1.51 -4.68 -7.68
C ASP A 34 2.34 -3.43 -8.07
N VAL A 35 3.01 -3.46 -9.23
CA VAL A 35 3.81 -2.34 -9.75
C VAL A 35 3.53 -2.07 -11.23
N TRP A 36 3.52 -0.80 -11.60
CA TRP A 36 3.38 -0.34 -12.99
C TRP A 36 4.63 0.44 -13.41
N LYS A 37 5.22 0.07 -14.54
CA LYS A 37 6.37 0.80 -15.11
C LYS A 37 5.88 1.79 -16.17
N ASP A 38 6.08 3.07 -15.92
CA ASP A 38 5.75 4.11 -16.89
C ASP A 38 6.83 4.17 -17.97
N GLY A 39 6.46 3.77 -19.19
CA GLY A 39 7.37 3.77 -20.34
C GLY A 39 7.82 5.18 -20.77
N ALA A 40 7.07 6.23 -20.40
CA ALA A 40 7.41 7.61 -20.77
C ALA A 40 8.52 8.18 -19.88
N THR A 41 8.44 7.98 -18.57
CA THR A 41 9.38 8.56 -17.58
C THR A 41 10.46 7.59 -17.13
N GLY A 42 10.22 6.27 -17.28
CA GLY A 42 11.07 5.22 -16.71
C GLY A 42 10.82 4.93 -15.23
N LEU A 43 9.93 5.71 -14.59
CA LEU A 43 9.54 5.54 -13.19
C LEU A 43 8.70 4.28 -13.00
N THR A 44 8.78 3.69 -11.81
CA THR A 44 7.94 2.57 -11.41
C THR A 44 7.02 3.00 -10.28
N TRP A 45 5.74 2.72 -10.41
CA TRP A 45 4.68 3.14 -9.50
C TRP A 45 4.09 1.94 -8.78
N ALA A 46 3.72 2.10 -7.52
CA ALA A 46 2.84 1.16 -6.85
C ALA A 46 1.47 1.20 -7.54
N VAL A 47 0.85 0.04 -7.75
CA VAL A 47 -0.48 -0.02 -8.38
C VAL A 47 -1.58 0.46 -7.45
N LYS A 48 -1.40 0.31 -6.14
CA LYS A 48 -2.37 0.73 -5.11
C LYS A 48 -1.76 1.78 -4.20
N ASP A 49 -2.59 2.69 -3.72
CA ASP A 49 -2.27 3.56 -2.60
C ASP A 49 -2.46 2.86 -1.23
N ASN A 50 -2.24 3.61 -0.15
CA ASN A 50 -2.36 3.14 1.22
C ASN A 50 -3.81 2.96 1.73
N GLY A 51 -4.83 3.28 0.93
CA GLY A 51 -6.24 3.02 1.18
C GLY A 51 -6.97 4.07 2.01
N MET A 52 -6.27 5.04 2.61
CA MET A 52 -6.89 6.03 3.50
C MET A 52 -6.07 7.34 3.58
N PRO A 53 -6.70 8.51 3.78
CA PRO A 53 -5.96 9.76 3.90
C PRO A 53 -5.03 9.78 5.12
N ILE A 54 -3.78 10.17 4.90
CA ILE A 54 -2.74 10.31 5.93
C ILE A 54 -1.98 11.62 5.75
N THR A 55 -1.23 12.03 6.77
CA THR A 55 -0.41 13.25 6.71
C THR A 55 0.78 13.07 5.77
N PRO A 56 1.40 14.17 5.26
CA PRO A 56 2.61 14.09 4.44
C PRO A 56 3.74 13.26 5.07
N ASN A 57 3.97 13.43 6.38
CA ASN A 57 5.02 12.70 7.10
C ASN A 57 4.71 11.20 7.18
N GLU A 58 3.47 10.84 7.50
CA GLU A 58 3.02 9.44 7.50
C GLU A 58 3.10 8.84 6.09
N GLY A 59 2.78 9.62 5.04
CA GLY A 59 2.89 9.19 3.65
C GLY A 59 4.34 8.92 3.22
N ALA A 60 5.28 9.76 3.64
CA ALA A 60 6.70 9.52 3.41
C ALA A 60 7.16 8.23 4.12
N SER A 61 6.76 8.03 5.38
CA SER A 61 7.07 6.81 6.13
C SER A 61 6.43 5.57 5.53
N TYR A 62 5.17 5.65 5.08
CA TYR A 62 4.48 4.57 4.39
C TYR A 62 5.28 4.14 3.16
N CYS A 63 5.62 5.07 2.28
CA CYS A 63 6.39 4.75 1.08
C CYS A 63 7.76 4.17 1.42
N ASP A 64 8.51 4.76 2.35
CA ASP A 64 9.83 4.21 2.76
C ASP A 64 9.75 2.76 3.27
N SER A 65 8.67 2.44 4.00
CA SER A 65 8.43 1.09 4.53
C SER A 65 7.91 0.09 3.50
N LEU A 66 7.39 0.55 2.35
CA LEU A 66 6.80 -0.30 1.32
C LEU A 66 7.86 -1.25 0.72
N LYS A 67 7.47 -2.51 0.49
CA LYS A 67 8.35 -3.57 -0.09
C LYS A 67 7.70 -4.31 -1.26
N THR A 68 6.71 -3.67 -1.86
CA THR A 68 5.92 -4.20 -2.97
C THR A 68 6.75 -4.35 -4.23
N GLY A 69 6.51 -5.43 -5.00
CA GLY A 69 7.19 -5.70 -6.28
C GLY A 69 8.70 -5.93 -6.16
N GLY A 70 9.21 -6.29 -4.98
CA GLY A 70 10.66 -6.46 -4.74
C GLY A 70 11.46 -5.15 -4.70
N ILE A 71 10.78 -4.00 -4.69
CA ILE A 71 11.39 -2.67 -4.65
C ILE A 71 11.43 -2.19 -3.20
N SER A 72 12.58 -1.65 -2.76
CA SER A 72 12.78 -1.19 -1.39
C SER A 72 12.94 0.32 -1.25
N ASN A 73 13.19 1.05 -2.35
CA ASN A 73 13.47 2.48 -2.41
C ASN A 73 12.24 3.30 -2.89
N TRP A 74 11.07 2.96 -2.37
CA TRP A 74 9.84 3.69 -2.63
C TRP A 74 9.87 5.06 -1.93
N ARG A 75 9.31 6.07 -2.58
CA ARG A 75 9.17 7.42 -2.04
C ARG A 75 7.82 8.02 -2.44
N LEU A 76 7.45 9.11 -1.78
CA LEU A 76 6.43 9.99 -2.33
C LEU A 76 6.93 10.59 -3.67
N PRO A 77 6.04 10.74 -4.66
CA PRO A 77 6.36 11.38 -5.93
C PRO A 77 6.46 12.90 -5.76
N THR A 78 7.11 13.57 -6.70
CA THR A 78 7.01 15.03 -6.83
C THR A 78 5.66 15.41 -7.45
N ILE A 79 5.27 16.68 -7.32
CA ILE A 79 4.05 17.19 -7.93
C ILE A 79 4.05 17.08 -9.46
N ASP A 80 5.22 17.20 -10.11
CA ASP A 80 5.34 17.09 -11.55
C ASP A 80 5.22 15.63 -12.02
N GLU A 81 5.74 14.68 -11.22
CA GLU A 81 5.63 13.24 -11.52
C GLU A 81 4.19 12.74 -11.46
N VAL A 82 3.41 13.15 -10.45
CA VAL A 82 1.98 12.78 -10.38
C VAL A 82 1.15 13.42 -11.48
N GLU A 83 1.46 14.65 -11.88
CA GLU A 83 0.78 15.28 -13.01
C GLU A 83 1.10 14.58 -14.34
N ALA A 84 2.34 14.09 -14.53
CA ALA A 84 2.73 13.37 -15.74
C ALA A 84 1.98 12.05 -15.97
N ILE A 85 1.41 11.47 -14.91
CA ILE A 85 0.58 10.26 -14.98
C ILE A 85 -0.93 10.56 -15.02
N TYR A 86 -1.33 11.82 -15.06
CA TYR A 86 -2.72 12.20 -15.33
C TYR A 86 -3.02 12.16 -16.83
N ASP A 87 -4.17 11.61 -17.21
CA ASP A 87 -4.69 11.72 -18.57
C ASP A 87 -6.20 11.98 -18.56
N SER A 88 -6.57 13.19 -18.94
CA SER A 88 -7.97 13.64 -19.02
C SER A 88 -8.90 12.75 -19.87
N LYS A 89 -8.35 11.93 -20.77
CA LYS A 89 -9.07 11.02 -21.68
C LYS A 89 -9.38 9.66 -21.04
N GLU A 90 -8.78 9.34 -19.89
CA GLU A 90 -9.09 8.12 -19.15
C GLU A 90 -10.57 8.08 -18.77
N LYS A 91 -11.17 6.87 -18.88
CA LYS A 91 -12.59 6.65 -18.58
C LYS A 91 -12.84 6.30 -17.11
N LYS A 92 -11.79 6.12 -16.33
CA LYS A 92 -11.85 5.86 -14.89
C LYS A 92 -12.31 7.11 -14.15
N GLN A 93 -12.89 6.94 -12.96
CA GLN A 93 -13.24 8.06 -12.07
C GLN A 93 -12.02 8.92 -11.72
N TYR A 94 -10.92 8.26 -11.38
CA TYR A 94 -9.62 8.89 -11.14
C TYR A 94 -8.75 8.65 -12.37
N LYS A 95 -8.42 9.73 -13.06
CA LYS A 95 -7.88 9.70 -14.43
C LYS A 95 -6.37 9.46 -14.47
N THR A 96 -5.95 8.37 -13.85
CA THR A 96 -4.56 7.88 -13.85
C THR A 96 -4.28 7.07 -15.12
N ARG A 97 -3.13 7.34 -15.73
CA ARG A 97 -2.52 6.49 -16.74
C ARG A 97 -2.13 5.12 -16.14
N GLY A 98 -2.00 4.13 -17.02
CA GLY A 98 -1.51 2.81 -16.63
C GLY A 98 -2.51 2.03 -15.78
N THR A 99 -1.99 1.14 -14.94
CA THR A 99 -2.80 0.23 -14.12
C THR A 99 -2.99 0.72 -12.68
N ILE A 100 -2.66 1.97 -12.38
CA ILE A 100 -2.83 2.53 -11.02
C ILE A 100 -4.32 2.59 -10.65
N GLU A 101 -4.64 2.10 -9.46
CA GLU A 101 -5.95 2.09 -8.82
C GLU A 101 -5.90 2.95 -7.56
N LEU A 102 -6.67 4.04 -7.56
CA LEU A 102 -6.76 4.96 -6.43
C LEU A 102 -8.03 4.73 -5.61
N SER A 103 -7.91 4.77 -4.29
CA SER A 103 -9.02 4.67 -3.34
C SER A 103 -9.82 5.98 -3.23
N GLU A 104 -9.15 7.12 -3.40
CA GLU A 104 -9.68 8.48 -3.33
C GLU A 104 -9.06 9.38 -4.40
N ALA A 105 -9.61 10.59 -4.55
CA ALA A 105 -9.27 11.47 -5.65
C ALA A 105 -7.84 12.03 -5.61
N CYS A 106 -7.29 12.29 -4.42
CA CYS A 106 -6.09 13.09 -4.25
C CYS A 106 -4.96 12.33 -3.58
N VAL A 107 -3.73 12.56 -4.06
CA VAL A 107 -2.51 11.95 -3.53
C VAL A 107 -1.55 13.01 -2.97
N LEU A 108 -0.80 12.62 -1.95
CA LEU A 108 0.33 13.35 -1.39
C LEU A 108 1.49 13.41 -2.37
N THR A 109 2.30 14.46 -2.24
CA THR A 109 3.57 14.59 -2.95
C THR A 109 4.68 14.98 -1.98
N ALA A 110 5.93 14.78 -2.36
CA ALA A 110 7.09 15.26 -1.64
C ALA A 110 7.36 16.76 -1.87
N SER A 111 6.61 17.41 -2.77
CA SER A 111 6.83 18.79 -3.16
C SER A 111 6.16 19.76 -2.19
N THR A 112 6.88 20.81 -1.78
CA THR A 112 6.37 21.86 -0.90
C THR A 112 6.49 23.25 -1.53
N ASN A 113 5.68 24.20 -1.05
CA ASN A 113 5.87 25.63 -1.36
C ASN A 113 6.96 26.25 -0.47
N ARG A 114 7.20 27.56 -0.61
CA ARG A 114 8.17 28.31 0.21
C ARG A 114 7.83 28.35 1.71
N ALA A 115 6.57 28.17 2.07
CA ALA A 115 6.11 28.12 3.47
C ALA A 115 6.24 26.72 4.08
N GLY A 116 6.56 25.69 3.28
CA GLY A 116 6.63 24.29 3.71
C GLY A 116 5.31 23.52 3.56
N ASP A 117 4.27 24.14 2.98
CA ASP A 117 3.00 23.48 2.71
C ASP A 117 3.16 22.44 1.60
N THR A 118 2.59 21.25 1.82
CA THR A 118 2.69 20.14 0.88
C THR A 118 1.70 20.28 -0.26
N TRP A 119 2.17 20.04 -1.49
CA TRP A 119 1.31 19.92 -2.66
C TRP A 119 0.64 18.56 -2.71
N THR A 120 -0.63 18.54 -3.11
CA THR A 120 -1.37 17.34 -3.48
C THR A 120 -1.84 17.46 -4.93
N PHE A 121 -2.14 16.31 -5.55
CA PHE A 121 -2.69 16.28 -6.90
C PHE A 121 -3.97 15.45 -6.92
N CYS A 122 -5.03 15.99 -7.51
CA CYS A 122 -6.33 15.32 -7.56
C CYS A 122 -6.63 14.81 -8.97
N PHE A 123 -6.78 13.50 -9.12
CA PHE A 123 -6.98 12.81 -10.40
C PHE A 123 -8.42 12.86 -10.93
N ASN A 124 -9.39 13.31 -10.14
CA ASN A 124 -10.75 13.59 -10.64
C ASN A 124 -10.80 14.87 -11.50
N SER A 125 -9.95 15.86 -11.19
CA SER A 125 -9.94 17.19 -11.83
C SER A 125 -8.65 17.52 -12.60
N GLY A 126 -7.54 16.84 -12.30
CA GLY A 126 -6.22 17.19 -12.83
C GLY A 126 -5.64 18.46 -12.18
N SER A 127 -5.98 18.73 -10.91
CA SER A 127 -5.60 19.97 -10.21
C SER A 127 -4.50 19.75 -9.17
N ARG A 128 -3.54 20.67 -9.13
CA ARG A 128 -2.59 20.83 -8.00
C ARG A 128 -3.28 21.61 -6.87
N ASN A 129 -3.24 21.09 -5.65
CA ASN A 129 -3.82 21.74 -4.47
C ASN A 129 -2.76 21.90 -3.38
N LEU A 130 -2.83 23.01 -2.64
CA LEU A 130 -1.94 23.29 -1.51
C LEU A 130 -2.61 22.89 -0.20
N GLY A 131 -1.95 22.03 0.57
CA GLY A 131 -2.40 21.72 1.92
C GLY A 131 -1.93 22.75 2.93
N GLY A 132 -2.88 23.53 3.49
CA GLY A 132 -2.57 24.59 4.46
C GLY A 132 -3.70 25.60 4.69
N GLY A 133 -4.78 25.56 3.89
CA GLY A 133 -5.92 26.46 4.07
C GLY A 133 -7.24 25.90 3.54
N GLY A 134 -8.07 25.38 4.45
CA GLY A 134 -9.54 25.35 4.30
C GLY A 134 -10.19 24.36 3.30
N GLY A 135 -9.45 23.65 2.45
CA GLY A 135 -10.04 22.63 1.58
C GLY A 135 -8.97 21.67 1.07
N CYS A 136 -9.08 20.39 1.43
CA CYS A 136 -8.07 19.34 1.16
C CYS A 136 -6.66 19.73 1.64
N GLY A 137 -6.45 19.91 2.96
CA GLY A 137 -5.21 20.56 3.41
C GLY A 137 -4.47 20.06 4.64
N THR A 138 -4.62 18.80 5.02
CA THR A 138 -3.67 18.15 5.95
C THR A 138 -3.39 16.69 5.64
N VAL A 139 -4.28 16.02 4.91
CA VAL A 139 -4.18 14.59 4.62
C VAL A 139 -4.62 14.26 3.19
N ALA A 140 -4.00 13.25 2.59
CA ALA A 140 -4.36 12.66 1.30
C ALA A 140 -3.77 11.24 1.21
N LEU A 141 -3.99 10.53 0.11
CA LEU A 141 -3.46 9.18 -0.09
C LEU A 141 -1.95 9.21 -0.39
N ALA A 142 -1.23 8.18 0.06
CA ALA A 142 0.14 7.93 -0.37
C ALA A 142 0.16 6.96 -1.56
N LEU A 143 0.42 7.49 -2.75
CA LEU A 143 0.79 6.72 -3.93
C LEU A 143 2.32 6.78 -4.06
N CYS A 144 2.99 5.63 -4.09
CA CYS A 144 4.45 5.59 -4.07
C CYS A 144 5.06 5.39 -5.45
N VAL A 145 6.23 5.99 -5.66
CA VAL A 145 7.04 5.87 -6.87
C VAL A 145 8.47 5.46 -6.53
N SER A 146 9.16 4.81 -7.45
CA SER A 146 10.58 4.46 -7.38
C SER A 146 11.30 4.80 -8.69
N GLY A 147 12.57 5.19 -8.55
CA GLY A 147 13.42 5.65 -9.63
C GLY A 147 13.54 7.17 -9.73
N GLU A 148 14.34 7.59 -10.70
CA GLU A 148 14.50 8.98 -11.12
C GLU A 148 13.96 9.14 -12.54
N SER A 149 13.34 10.28 -12.83
CA SER A 149 12.89 10.60 -14.18
C SER A 149 14.10 10.79 -15.11
N LYS A 150 13.94 10.34 -16.36
CA LYS A 150 14.95 10.51 -17.42
C LYS A 150 14.84 11.85 -18.14
#